data_AF-K0EQ33-F1
#
_entry.id   AF-K0EQ33-F1
#
_cell.length_a   1.000
_cell.length_b   1.000
_cell.length_c   1.000
_cell.angle_alpha   90.00
_cell.angle_beta   90.00
_cell.angle_gamma   90.00
#
_symmetry.space_group_name_H-M   'P 1'
#
loop_
_entity.id
_entity.type
_entity.pdbx_description
1 polymer ?
#
loop_
_entity_poly.entity_id
_entity_poly.type
_entity_poly.pdbx_seq_one_letter_code
_entity_poly.pdbx_strand_id
1 'polypeptide(L)'
;MITIRKSFAAALFATLPLLALTSAQAAAAPSESAAAPTATIVVDADTPGVPPAFQAVAGKRFTDAEDRAAARDLGYAVANVGKSHGCLIFKHEKKNLYISQDVDGHNGGRWKMASSPENLASKKTRMGTYDANLNRIGD
;
A
#
# COMPACT_ATOMS: atom_id res chain seq x y z
N MET A 1 -5.16 -53.59 -18.86
CA MET A 1 -3.94 -53.23 -19.61
C MET A 1 -3.37 -51.95 -19.01
N ILE A 2 -2.05 -51.88 -18.89
CA ILE A 2 -1.19 -50.91 -18.19
C ILE A 2 -1.14 -51.07 -16.66
N THR A 3 -0.22 -51.95 -16.25
CA THR A 3 0.32 -52.16 -14.90
C THR A 3 1.71 -51.48 -14.86
N ILE A 4 2.14 -50.95 -13.71
CA ILE A 4 3.45 -51.21 -13.06
C ILE A 4 3.74 -50.14 -11.99
N ARG A 5 3.83 -50.63 -10.75
CA ARG A 5 4.38 -49.99 -9.55
C ARG A 5 5.90 -50.03 -9.61
N LYS A 6 6.61 -49.05 -9.02
CA LYS A 6 7.97 -49.24 -8.50
C LYS A 6 8.32 -48.18 -7.44
N SER A 7 8.38 -48.64 -6.20
CA SER A 7 9.02 -47.96 -5.08
C SER A 7 10.55 -48.08 -5.22
N PHE A 8 11.29 -47.02 -4.89
CA PHE A 8 12.73 -47.03 -4.59
C PHE A 8 12.86 -46.32 -3.22
N ALA A 9 13.15 -47.07 -2.15
CA ALA A 9 14.48 -47.44 -1.67
C ALA A 9 15.17 -46.29 -0.92
N ALA A 10 15.14 -46.41 0.41
CA ALA A 10 15.99 -45.68 1.34
C ALA A 10 17.44 -46.17 1.21
N ALA A 11 18.39 -45.24 1.20
CA ALA A 11 19.81 -45.51 1.43
C ALA A 11 20.38 -44.40 2.31
N LEU A 12 20.85 -44.83 3.47
CA LEU A 12 21.60 -44.09 4.49
C LEU A 12 23.07 -43.94 4.03
N PHE A 13 23.82 -43.09 4.75
CA PHE A 13 25.29 -42.92 4.75
C PHE A 13 25.88 -41.90 3.77
N ALA A 14 26.32 -40.75 4.32
CA ALA A 14 27.71 -40.27 4.17
C ALA A 14 27.90 -38.99 5.01
N THR A 15 28.58 -39.13 6.14
CA THR A 15 29.28 -38.05 6.85
C THR A 15 30.59 -37.74 6.12
N LEU A 16 30.87 -36.49 5.78
CA LEU A 16 32.22 -35.90 5.87
C LEU A 16 32.18 -34.37 5.58
N PRO A 17 32.86 -33.52 6.38
CA PRO A 17 32.91 -32.07 6.18
C PRO A 17 34.22 -31.63 5.49
N LEU A 18 34.19 -30.64 4.58
CA LEU A 18 35.38 -29.80 4.31
C LEU A 18 35.10 -28.55 3.44
N LEU A 19 35.56 -27.40 3.97
CA LEU A 19 36.04 -26.14 3.37
C LEU A 19 35.52 -25.62 2.01
N ALA A 20 34.99 -24.39 2.03
CA ALA A 20 35.32 -23.26 1.12
C ALA A 20 34.68 -21.98 1.67
N LEU A 21 35.41 -21.13 2.41
CA LEU A 21 36.05 -19.90 1.92
C LEU A 21 35.09 -18.96 1.14
N THR A 22 34.45 -18.02 1.83
CA THR A 22 33.91 -16.81 1.20
C THR A 22 34.38 -15.58 1.96
N SER A 23 34.86 -14.64 1.16
CA SER A 23 35.64 -13.47 1.49
C SER A 23 34.91 -12.42 2.32
N ALA A 24 35.75 -11.64 3.01
CA ALA A 24 35.48 -10.35 3.60
C ALA A 24 34.60 -9.41 2.75
N GLN A 25 33.75 -8.62 3.42
CA GLN A 25 33.82 -7.16 3.30
C GLN A 25 33.12 -6.53 4.51
N ALA A 26 33.92 -5.90 5.36
CA ALA A 26 33.45 -5.00 6.40
C ALA A 26 33.28 -3.58 5.82
N ALA A 27 32.37 -2.84 6.45
CA ALA A 27 32.30 -1.39 6.53
C ALA A 27 31.76 -0.59 5.33
N ALA A 28 30.89 0.35 5.71
CA ALA A 28 30.56 1.62 5.06
C ALA A 28 29.64 1.59 3.82
N ALA A 29 28.37 1.95 4.03
CA ALA A 29 27.78 3.19 3.51
C ALA A 29 26.23 3.10 3.48
N PRO A 30 25.50 4.00 4.18
CA PRO A 30 24.06 4.11 4.03
C PRO A 30 23.75 4.84 2.71
N SER A 31 22.83 4.30 1.91
CA SER A 31 22.31 5.00 0.74
C SER A 31 21.44 6.17 1.18
N GLU A 32 22.05 7.35 1.07
CA GLU A 32 21.45 8.67 1.01
C GLU A 32 20.26 8.69 0.03
N SER A 33 19.06 8.95 0.55
CA SER A 33 17.98 9.55 -0.26
C SER A 33 17.15 10.47 0.64
N ALA A 34 17.60 11.72 0.64
CA ALA A 34 16.80 12.94 0.74
C ALA A 34 15.84 13.09 1.94
N ALA A 35 16.43 13.61 3.03
CA ALA A 35 15.97 14.79 3.77
C ALA A 35 14.44 15.08 3.81
N ALA A 36 13.81 14.72 4.92
CA ALA A 36 12.70 15.49 5.50
C ALA A 36 13.18 16.04 6.85
N PRO A 37 13.14 17.36 7.09
CA PRO A 37 13.55 17.92 8.37
C PRO A 37 12.55 17.52 9.47
N THR A 38 13.13 17.07 10.58
CA THR A 38 12.58 16.90 11.92
C THR A 38 11.39 17.80 12.23
N ALA A 39 10.20 17.22 12.31
CA ALA A 39 9.12 17.74 13.13
C ALA A 39 9.06 16.87 14.38
N THR A 40 9.63 17.38 15.47
CA THR A 40 9.39 16.90 16.83
C THR A 40 7.89 17.02 17.09
N ILE A 41 7.13 15.95 16.87
CA ILE A 41 5.78 15.83 17.40
C ILE A 41 5.94 15.09 18.72
N VAL A 42 5.92 15.85 19.80
CA VAL A 42 5.68 15.34 21.15
C VAL A 42 4.27 14.76 21.12
N VAL A 43 4.17 13.44 20.99
CA VAL A 43 2.89 12.74 21.09
C VAL A 43 2.73 12.41 22.58
N ASP A 44 2.03 13.27 23.31
CA ASP A 44 1.55 12.98 24.66
C ASP A 44 0.74 11.67 24.61
N ALA A 45 1.32 10.61 25.18
CA ALA A 45 0.83 9.24 25.10
C ALA A 45 -0.15 8.90 26.25
N ASP A 46 -1.09 9.79 26.56
CA ASP A 46 -2.05 9.59 27.67
C ASP A 46 -3.53 9.87 27.34
N THR A 47 -3.91 9.96 26.06
CA THR A 47 -5.33 9.94 25.67
C THR A 47 -5.59 8.69 24.83
N PRO A 48 -6.60 7.85 25.13
CA PRO A 48 -7.10 6.86 24.19
C PRO A 48 -7.90 7.61 23.11
N GLY A 49 -7.19 8.42 22.32
CA GLY A 49 -7.73 9.36 21.35
C GLY A 49 -7.75 8.72 19.98
N VAL A 50 -8.93 8.26 19.57
CA VAL A 50 -9.28 8.00 18.17
C VAL A 50 -8.61 9.08 17.29
N PRO A 51 -7.81 8.73 16.27
CA PRO A 51 -7.23 9.74 15.37
C PRO A 51 -8.38 10.62 14.86
N PRO A 52 -8.20 11.95 14.76
CA PRO A 52 -9.29 12.85 14.39
C PRO A 52 -9.94 12.29 13.15
N ALA A 53 -11.22 11.89 13.27
CA ALA A 53 -11.95 11.22 12.22
C ALA A 53 -11.65 11.97 10.91
N PHE A 54 -11.01 11.27 9.98
CA PHE A 54 -10.46 11.87 8.79
C PHE A 54 -11.61 12.23 7.84
N GLN A 55 -12.35 13.30 8.14
CA GLN A 55 -13.61 13.61 7.48
C GLN A 55 -13.35 14.18 6.08
N ALA A 56 -14.17 13.76 5.12
CA ALA A 56 -14.25 14.40 3.82
C ALA A 56 -14.84 15.80 4.00
N VAL A 57 -14.05 16.85 3.75
CA VAL A 57 -14.55 18.22 3.71
C VAL A 57 -14.81 18.54 2.25
N ALA A 58 -16.07 18.86 1.91
CA ALA A 58 -16.45 19.19 0.55
C ALA A 58 -15.58 20.32 -0.01
N GLY A 59 -15.04 20.15 -1.22
CA GLY A 59 -14.17 21.12 -1.88
C GLY A 59 -12.74 21.25 -1.32
N LYS A 60 -12.37 20.54 -0.24
CA LYS A 60 -10.97 20.53 0.24
C LYS A 60 -10.14 19.52 -0.55
N ARG A 61 -9.12 20.00 -1.26
CA ARG A 61 -8.03 19.13 -1.74
C ARG A 61 -7.12 18.81 -0.56
N PHE A 62 -6.92 17.53 -0.25
CA PHE A 62 -5.99 17.11 0.79
C PHE A 62 -4.58 17.01 0.23
N THR A 63 -3.60 17.20 1.08
CA THR A 63 -2.18 17.05 0.76
C THR A 63 -1.83 15.58 0.53
N ASP A 64 -0.75 15.33 -0.22
CA ASP A 64 -0.22 13.97 -0.42
C ASP A 64 0.10 13.26 0.91
N ALA A 65 0.48 14.01 1.95
CA ALA A 65 0.76 13.47 3.28
C ALA A 65 -0.52 13.01 4.01
N GLU A 66 -1.57 13.83 3.96
CA GLU A 66 -2.90 13.46 4.50
C GLU A 66 -3.49 12.26 3.74
N ASP A 67 -3.38 12.24 2.41
CA ASP A 67 -3.80 11.11 1.58
C ASP A 67 -3.07 9.81 1.99
N ARG A 68 -1.74 9.86 2.18
CA ARG A 68 -0.95 8.69 2.61
C ARG A 68 -1.34 8.19 3.98
N ALA A 69 -1.55 9.09 4.94
CA ALA A 69 -1.95 8.72 6.29
C ALA A 69 -3.32 8.01 6.27
N ALA A 70 -4.30 8.63 5.63
CA ALA A 70 -5.65 8.07 5.56
C ALA A 70 -5.74 6.77 4.75
N ALA A 71 -5.01 6.67 3.64
CA ALA A 71 -4.93 5.43 2.85
C ALA A 71 -4.28 4.29 3.64
N ARG A 72 -3.23 4.58 4.41
CA ARG A 72 -2.56 3.59 5.28
C ARG A 72 -3.51 3.07 6.36
N ASP A 73 -4.31 3.93 6.98
CA ASP A 73 -5.28 3.54 7.99
C ASP A 73 -6.38 2.62 7.41
N LEU A 74 -6.65 2.73 6.11
CA LEU A 74 -7.57 1.86 5.36
C LEU A 74 -6.92 0.57 4.83
N GLY A 75 -5.62 0.36 5.06
CA GLY A 75 -4.88 -0.81 4.56
C GLY A 75 -4.42 -0.70 3.10
N TYR A 76 -4.26 0.52 2.58
CA TYR A 76 -3.74 0.79 1.24
C TYR A 76 -2.31 1.31 1.31
N ALA A 77 -1.47 0.87 0.38
CA ALA A 77 -0.10 1.33 0.19
C ALA A 77 0.02 2.18 -1.09
N VAL A 78 1.03 3.04 -1.20
CA VAL A 78 1.26 3.83 -2.42
C VAL A 78 1.58 2.89 -3.59
N ALA A 79 0.85 3.01 -4.70
CA ALA A 79 0.95 2.07 -5.83
C ALA A 79 2.15 2.36 -6.76
N ASN A 80 2.67 3.59 -6.79
CA ASN A 80 3.75 4.03 -7.69
C ASN A 80 3.51 3.76 -9.19
N VAL A 81 2.24 3.76 -9.61
CA VAL A 81 1.81 3.52 -11.01
C VAL A 81 1.52 4.81 -11.79
N GLY A 82 1.82 5.96 -11.20
CA GLY A 82 1.47 7.29 -11.74
C GLY A 82 0.50 8.05 -10.82
N LYS A 83 -0.21 9.02 -11.40
CA LYS A 83 -1.16 9.88 -10.68
C LYS A 83 -2.50 9.92 -11.42
N SER A 84 -3.60 9.93 -10.67
CA SER A 84 -4.94 10.17 -11.21
C SER A 84 -5.35 11.61 -10.88
N HIS A 85 -5.65 12.44 -11.89
CA HIS A 85 -5.98 13.87 -11.71
C HIS A 85 -4.96 14.65 -10.82
N GLY A 86 -3.68 14.28 -10.93
CA GLY A 86 -2.59 14.86 -10.14
C GLY A 86 -2.50 14.37 -8.69
N CYS A 87 -3.34 13.41 -8.27
CA CYS A 87 -3.32 12.81 -6.94
C CYS A 87 -2.59 11.45 -6.94
N LEU A 88 -2.07 11.05 -5.79
CA LEU A 88 -1.47 9.73 -5.61
C LEU A 88 -2.51 8.62 -5.76
N ILE A 89 -2.06 7.49 -6.31
CA ILE A 89 -2.84 6.27 -6.40
C ILE A 89 -2.33 5.31 -5.33
N PHE A 90 -3.25 4.74 -4.55
CA PHE A 90 -2.97 3.75 -3.53
C PHE A 90 -3.58 2.40 -3.91
N LYS A 91 -2.90 1.31 -3.59
CA LYS A 91 -3.31 -0.07 -3.87
C LYS A 91 -3.54 -0.82 -2.57
N HIS A 92 -4.65 -1.55 -2.49
CA HIS A 92 -4.89 -2.50 -1.42
C HIS A 92 -4.17 -3.82 -1.73
N GLU A 93 -3.41 -4.34 -0.78
CA GLU A 93 -2.59 -5.55 -0.98
C GLU A 93 -3.44 -6.80 -1.30
N LYS A 94 -4.52 -7.03 -0.54
CA LYS A 94 -5.38 -8.22 -0.69
C LYS A 94 -6.46 -8.12 -1.77
N LYS A 95 -7.13 -6.97 -1.90
CA LYS A 95 -8.33 -6.83 -2.74
C LYS A 95 -8.01 -6.51 -4.21
N ASN A 96 -6.75 -6.16 -4.54
CA ASN A 96 -6.37 -5.61 -5.85
C ASN A 96 -7.23 -4.41 -6.28
N LEU A 97 -7.59 -3.56 -5.32
CA LEU A 97 -8.34 -2.34 -5.57
C LEU A 97 -7.42 -1.14 -5.46
N TYR A 98 -7.72 -0.13 -6.27
CA TYR A 98 -6.98 1.11 -6.33
C TYR A 98 -7.88 2.25 -5.87
N ILE A 99 -7.34 3.16 -5.06
CA ILE A 99 -8.01 4.39 -4.65
C ILE A 99 -7.18 5.61 -5.03
N SER A 100 -7.84 6.69 -5.37
CA SER A 100 -7.25 8.02 -5.45
C SER A 100 -8.14 9.01 -4.71
N GLN A 101 -7.56 10.12 -4.25
CA GLN A 101 -8.33 11.23 -3.69
C GLN A 101 -9.44 11.66 -4.65
N ASP A 102 -10.61 11.91 -4.08
CA ASP A 102 -11.66 12.61 -4.78
C ASP A 102 -11.38 14.11 -4.81
N VAL A 103 -11.06 14.64 -5.99
CA VAL A 103 -10.74 16.06 -6.19
C VAL A 103 -12.00 16.91 -6.26
N ASP A 104 -13.12 16.35 -6.69
CA ASP A 104 -14.35 17.12 -6.82
C ASP A 104 -14.92 17.47 -5.42
N GLY A 105 -14.76 16.56 -4.45
CA GLY A 105 -15.25 16.73 -3.08
C GLY A 105 -16.76 17.01 -3.01
N HIS A 106 -17.49 16.81 -4.12
CA HIS A 106 -18.90 17.11 -4.19
C HIS A 106 -19.62 15.95 -3.49
N ASN A 107 -20.28 16.23 -2.36
CA ASN A 107 -21.02 15.29 -1.50
C ASN A 107 -20.22 14.52 -0.44
N GLY A 108 -19.05 15.00 -0.04
CA GLY A 108 -18.26 14.32 1.00
C GLY A 108 -17.56 13.06 0.49
N GLY A 109 -17.35 12.97 -0.82
CA GLY A 109 -16.43 11.99 -1.40
C GLY A 109 -15.01 12.28 -0.97
N ARG A 110 -14.33 11.26 -0.43
CA ARG A 110 -12.90 11.33 -0.11
C ARG A 110 -12.05 10.53 -1.09
N TRP A 111 -12.61 9.44 -1.61
CA TRP A 111 -11.92 8.48 -2.44
C TRP A 111 -12.72 8.13 -3.69
N LYS A 112 -12.05 8.05 -4.84
CA LYS A 112 -12.52 7.31 -6.00
C LYS A 112 -11.87 5.93 -5.98
N MET A 113 -12.62 4.88 -6.28
CA MET A 113 -12.09 3.51 -6.31
C MET A 113 -12.27 2.87 -7.68
N ALA A 114 -11.30 2.05 -8.09
CA ALA A 114 -11.39 1.23 -9.29
C ALA A 114 -10.59 -0.08 -9.16
N SER A 115 -10.80 -1.00 -10.11
CA SER A 115 -10.09 -2.27 -10.22
C SER A 115 -8.68 -2.14 -10.82
N SER A 116 -8.38 -1.01 -11.45
CA SER A 116 -7.06 -0.70 -12.02
C SER A 116 -6.79 0.80 -11.94
N PRO A 117 -5.52 1.25 -12.00
CA PRO A 117 -5.19 2.68 -11.96
C PRO A 117 -5.69 3.44 -13.19
N GLU A 118 -5.76 2.80 -14.36
CA GLU A 118 -6.30 3.40 -15.59
C GLU A 118 -7.81 3.66 -15.45
N ASN A 119 -8.50 2.78 -14.74
CA ASN A 119 -9.93 2.92 -14.51
C ASN A 119 -10.29 4.07 -13.55
N LEU A 120 -9.33 4.61 -12.80
CA LEU A 120 -9.57 5.82 -11.99
C LEU A 120 -9.69 7.09 -12.84
N ALA A 121 -9.21 7.09 -14.08
CA ALA A 121 -9.18 8.27 -14.94
C ALA A 121 -10.53 8.60 -15.59
N SER A 122 -11.49 7.66 -15.62
CA SER A 122 -12.78 7.85 -16.29
C SER A 122 -13.95 7.43 -15.40
N LYS A 123 -14.99 8.27 -15.38
CA LYS A 123 -16.25 7.96 -14.66
C LYS A 123 -16.89 6.66 -15.16
N LYS A 124 -16.72 6.29 -16.43
CA LYS A 124 -17.32 5.08 -16.99
C LYS A 124 -16.67 3.79 -16.50
N THR A 125 -15.44 3.86 -16.00
CA THR A 125 -14.64 2.69 -15.59
C THR A 125 -14.35 2.65 -14.09
N ARG A 126 -14.51 3.78 -13.37
CA ARG A 126 -14.45 3.81 -11.91
C ARG A 126 -15.64 3.05 -11.30
N MET A 127 -15.43 2.45 -10.13
CA MET A 127 -16.47 1.71 -9.40
C MET A 127 -17.40 2.65 -8.60
N GLY A 128 -16.94 3.86 -8.32
CA GLY A 128 -17.72 4.93 -7.72
C GLY A 128 -16.91 5.86 -6.82
N THR A 129 -17.66 6.69 -6.10
CA THR A 129 -17.19 7.64 -5.11
C THR A 129 -17.48 7.14 -3.70
N TYR A 130 -16.51 7.26 -2.80
CA TYR A 130 -16.55 6.71 -1.46
C TYR A 130 -16.23 7.79 -0.42
N ASP A 131 -16.86 7.69 0.75
CA ASP A 131 -16.53 8.51 1.91
C ASP A 131 -15.15 8.14 2.49
N ALA A 132 -14.75 8.81 3.57
CA ALA A 132 -13.47 8.55 4.24
C ALA A 132 -13.27 7.10 4.73
N ASN A 133 -14.35 6.37 5.00
CA ASN A 133 -14.33 5.01 5.54
C ASN A 133 -14.55 3.94 4.45
N LEU A 134 -14.50 4.33 3.18
CA LEU A 134 -14.78 3.47 2.02
C LEU A 134 -16.23 2.94 1.96
N ASN A 135 -17.19 3.70 2.49
CA ASN A 135 -18.61 3.49 2.17
C ASN A 135 -18.94 4.18 0.85
N ARG A 136 -19.62 3.47 -0.05
CA ARG A 136 -19.98 4.00 -1.37
C ARG A 136 -21.09 5.05 -1.23
N ILE A 137 -20.85 6.26 -1.76
CA ILE A 137 -21.81 7.38 -1.70
C ILE A 137 -22.27 7.85 -3.09
N GLY A 138 -21.57 7.47 -4.16
CA GLY A 138 -21.91 7.95 -5.51
C GLY A 138 -21.17 7.26 -6.64
N ASP A 139 -21.38 7.78 -7.85
CA ASP A 139 -20.73 7.32 -9.08
C ASP A 139 -19.86 8.40 -9.72
#